data_AF-A0A949PS14-F1
#
_entry.id   AF-A0A949PS14-F1
#
_cell.length_a   1.000
_cell.length_b   1.000
_cell.length_c   1.000
_cell.angle_alpha   90.00
_cell.angle_beta   90.00
_cell.angle_gamma   90.00
#
_symmetry.space_group_name_H-M   'P 1'
#
loop_
_entity.id
_entity.type
_entity.pdbx_description
1 polymer ?
#
loop_
_entity_poly.entity_id
_entity_poly.type
_entity_poly.pdbx_seq_one_letter_code
_entity_poly.pdbx_strand_id
1 'polypeptide(L)' 'KPNDLDVYEGRYGLEDTRQAIREARQAGLTPFCVTIDADAHDYLPHLFGSQGYALVHRPQDLVGRLAAAYAGLTR' A
#
# COMPACT_ATOMS: atom_id res chain seq x y z
N LYS A 1 21.58 4.29 3.59
CA LYS A 1 21.16 5.18 4.71
C LYS A 1 19.65 5.04 4.79
N PRO A 2 19.02 4.70 5.93
CA PRO A 2 17.57 4.59 5.96
C PRO A 2 16.99 6.00 5.83
N ASN A 3 16.04 6.17 4.92
CA ASN A 3 15.46 7.46 4.55
C ASN A 3 14.20 7.70 5.42
N ASP A 4 14.39 8.36 6.56
CA ASP A 4 13.36 8.66 7.59
C ASP A 4 12.76 10.07 7.43
N LEU A 5 12.53 10.56 6.22
CA LEU A 5 12.01 11.93 6.01
C LEU A 5 10.93 11.96 4.93
N ASP A 6 9.68 11.77 5.39
CA ASP A 6 8.43 12.54 5.14
C ASP A 6 8.16 13.20 3.76
N VAL A 7 8.89 12.82 2.72
CA VAL A 7 8.62 13.15 1.33
C VAL A 7 8.88 11.88 0.55
N TYR A 8 7.82 11.13 0.29
CA TYR A 8 7.90 9.99 -0.63
C TYR A 8 8.50 10.51 -1.94
N GLU A 9 9.72 10.06 -2.24
CA GLU A 9 10.69 10.72 -3.13
C GLU A 9 10.16 10.92 -4.57
N GLY A 10 9.42 12.00 -4.82
CA GLY A 10 9.02 12.46 -6.15
C GLY A 10 8.34 11.42 -7.05
N ARG A 11 8.24 11.73 -8.35
CA ARG A 11 7.70 10.79 -9.36
C ARG A 11 8.53 9.51 -9.48
N TYR A 12 9.84 9.57 -9.24
CA TYR A 12 10.74 8.44 -9.44
C TYR A 12 10.57 7.35 -8.36
N GLY A 13 10.47 7.73 -7.08
CA GLY A 13 10.21 6.76 -6.00
C GLY A 13 8.86 6.07 -6.12
N LEU A 14 7.85 6.77 -6.65
CA LEU A 14 6.56 6.18 -6.97
C LEU A 14 6.66 5.14 -8.10
N GLU A 15 7.36 5.46 -9.18
CA GLU A 15 7.50 4.54 -10.31
C GLU A 15 8.37 3.32 -9.98
N ASP A 16 9.42 3.49 -9.19
CA ASP A 16 10.25 2.37 -8.68
C ASP A 16 9.43 1.44 -7.80
N THR A 17 8.63 2.00 -6.88
CA THR A 17 7.72 1.20 -6.06
C THR A 17 6.65 0.52 -6.90
N ARG A 18 6.12 1.19 -7.92
CA ARG A 18 5.17 0.60 -8.86
C ARG A 18 5.79 -0.59 -9.59
N GLN A 19 7.06 -0.49 -9.97
CA GLN A 19 7.78 -1.57 -10.62
C GLN A 19 7.98 -2.75 -9.65
N ALA A 20 8.43 -2.51 -8.42
CA ALA A 20 8.58 -3.55 -7.40
C ALA A 20 7.25 -4.28 -7.11
N ILE A 21 6.13 -3.54 -7.03
CA ILE A 21 4.80 -4.13 -6.85
C ILE A 21 4.41 -4.98 -8.06
N ARG A 22 4.71 -4.53 -9.29
CA ARG A 22 4.46 -5.32 -10.51
C ARG A 22 5.26 -6.61 -10.52
N GLU A 23 6.54 -6.56 -10.15
CA GLU A 23 7.40 -7.74 -10.07
C GLU A 23 6.91 -8.71 -8.99
N ALA A 24 6.51 -8.22 -7.82
CA ALA A 24 5.91 -9.05 -6.77
C ALA A 24 4.64 -9.77 -7.27
N ARG A 25 3.76 -9.08 -7.99
CA ARG A 25 2.59 -9.69 -8.64
C ARG A 25 2.97 -10.76 -9.66
N GLN A 26 3.99 -10.50 -10.48
CA GLN A 26 4.51 -11.48 -11.44
C GLN A 26 5.11 -12.71 -10.74
N ALA A 27 5.67 -12.54 -9.55
CA ALA A 27 6.14 -13.63 -8.70
C ALA A 27 5.02 -14.37 -7.94
N GLY A 28 3.74 -14.05 -8.19
CA GLY A 28 2.59 -14.69 -7.53
C GLY A 28 2.32 -14.16 -6.11
N LEU A 29 3.01 -13.10 -5.68
CA LEU A 29 2.70 -12.43 -4.42
C LEU A 29 1.52 -11.48 -4.62
N THR A 30 0.76 -11.24 -3.56
CA THR A 30 -0.32 -10.24 -3.55
C THR A 30 0.06 -9.08 -2.62
N PRO A 31 0.71 -8.02 -3.13
CA PRO A 31 1.05 -6.86 -2.33
C PRO A 31 -0.21 -6.13 -1.86
N PHE A 32 -0.23 -5.78 -0.58
CA PHE A 32 -1.31 -5.02 0.04
C PHE A 32 -0.71 -3.95 0.97
N CYS A 33 -1.22 -2.72 0.88
CA CYS A 33 -0.74 -1.60 1.71
C CYS A 33 -1.75 -1.24 2.80
N VAL A 34 -1.30 -1.09 4.03
CA VAL A 34 -2.07 -0.46 5.11
C VAL A 34 -1.38 0.84 5.45
N THR A 35 -2.12 1.95 5.40
CA THR A 35 -1.55 3.28 5.59
C THR A 35 -2.41 4.13 6.51
N ILE A 36 -1.78 5.12 7.15
CA ILE A 36 -2.44 6.20 7.92
C ILE A 36 -2.35 7.54 7.19
N ASP A 37 -1.73 7.57 6.00
CA ASP A 37 -1.56 8.76 5.17
C ASP A 37 -2.90 9.21 4.58
N ALA A 38 -3.32 10.43 4.92
CA ALA A 38 -4.59 10.99 4.47
C ALA A 38 -4.63 11.20 2.95
N ASP A 39 -3.47 11.46 2.34
CA ASP A 39 -3.34 11.78 0.91
C ASP A 39 -3.08 10.50 0.07
N ALA A 40 -3.11 9.32 0.71
CA ALA A 40 -2.88 8.03 0.07
C ALA A 40 -3.78 7.74 -1.14
N HIS A 41 -4.97 8.34 -1.19
CA HIS A 41 -5.90 8.20 -2.30
C HIS A 41 -5.33 8.76 -3.62
N ASP A 42 -4.37 9.69 -3.55
CA ASP A 42 -3.81 10.34 -4.73
C ASP A 42 -2.82 9.45 -5.49
N TYR A 43 -2.19 8.48 -4.81
CA TYR A 43 -1.10 7.69 -5.39
C TYR A 43 -1.21 6.17 -5.17
N LEU A 44 -1.78 5.69 -4.07
CA LEU A 44 -1.89 4.24 -3.82
C LEU A 44 -2.76 3.50 -4.86
N PRO A 45 -3.83 4.07 -5.44
CA PRO A 45 -4.55 3.41 -6.53
C PRO A 45 -3.67 3.11 -7.75
N HIS A 46 -2.70 3.98 -8.06
CA HIS A 46 -1.76 3.78 -9.17
C HIS A 46 -0.73 2.68 -8.88
N LEU A 47 -0.36 2.51 -7.61
CA LEU A 47 0.59 1.48 -7.16
C LEU A 47 -0.07 0.11 -6.96
N PHE A 48 -1.05 0.07 -6.06
CA PHE A 48 -1.66 -1.14 -5.52
C PHE A 48 -3.00 -1.50 -6.19
N GLY A 49 -3.57 -0.61 -7.01
CA GLY A 49 -4.92 -0.76 -7.54
C GLY A 49 -5.98 -0.40 -6.50
N SER A 50 -7.23 -0.20 -6.95
CA SER A 50 -8.32 0.31 -6.10
C SER A 50 -8.68 -0.56 -4.89
N GLN A 51 -8.30 -1.84 -4.88
CA GLN A 51 -8.55 -2.78 -3.78
C GLN A 51 -7.26 -3.29 -3.11
N GLY A 52 -6.10 -2.77 -3.49
CA GLY A 52 -4.81 -3.24 -2.95
C GLY A 52 -4.30 -2.44 -1.75
N TYR A 53 -5.13 -1.58 -1.15
CA TYR A 53 -4.75 -0.85 0.05
C TYR A 53 -5.93 -0.58 0.98
N ALA A 54 -5.62 -0.26 2.24
CA ALA A 54 -6.57 0.19 3.24
C ALA A 54 -6.03 1.42 3.99
N LEU A 55 -6.87 2.45 4.08
CA LEU A 55 -6.61 3.62 4.91
C LEU A 55 -7.16 3.42 6.32
N VAL A 56 -6.32 3.68 7.32
CA VAL A 56 -6.63 3.58 8.75
C VAL A 56 -6.57 4.99 9.33
N HIS A 57 -7.73 5.62 9.50
CA HIS A 57 -7.82 6.95 10.09
C HIS A 57 -7.76 6.95 11.61
N ARG A 58 -8.26 5.88 12.24
CA ARG A 58 -8.30 5.75 13.70
C ARG A 58 -7.64 4.44 14.11
N PRO A 59 -6.82 4.41 15.16
CA PRO A 59 -6.16 3.18 15.61
C PRO A 59 -7.11 2.02 15.88
N GLN A 60 -8.34 2.31 16.33
CA GLN A 60 -9.36 1.30 16.61
C GLN A 60 -9.83 0.55 15.34
N ASP A 61 -9.73 1.19 14.17
CA ASP A 61 -10.14 0.59 12.90
C ASP A 61 -9.09 -0.41 12.36
N LEU A 62 -7.84 -0.34 12.84
CA LEU A 62 -6.71 -1.13 12.34
C LEU A 62 -6.99 -2.64 12.38
N VAL A 63 -7.50 -3.14 13.51
CA VAL A 63 -7.79 -4.57 13.69
C VAL A 63 -8.80 -5.06 12.66
N GLY A 64 -9.89 -4.31 12.47
CA GLY A 64 -10.92 -4.64 11.48
C GLY A 64 -10.40 -4.60 10.04
N ARG A 65 -9.57 -3.60 9.71
CA ARG A 65 -8.95 -3.46 8.38
C ARG A 65 -7.99 -4.61 8.07
N LEU A 66 -7.16 -5.01 9.03
CA LEU A 66 -6.23 -6.14 8.87
C LEU A 66 -6.98 -7.47 8.71
N ALA A 67 -8.04 -7.69 9.50
CA ALA A 67 -8.87 -8.88 9.38
C ALA A 67 -9.54 -8.98 7.99
N ALA A 68 -10.09 -7.86 7.50
CA ALA A 68 -10.70 -7.80 6.17
C ALA A 68 -9.67 -8.05 5.05
N ALA A 69 -8.46 -7.47 5.16
CA ALA A 69 -7.38 -7.69 4.20
C ALA A 69 -6.96 -9.16 4.17
N TYR A 70 -6.72 -9.77 5.34
CA TYR A 70 -6.33 -11.18 5.43
C TYR A 70 -7.39 -12.12 4.83
N ALA A 71 -8.68 -11.90 5.13
CA ALA A 71 -9.78 -12.67 4.56
C ALA A 71 -9.91 -12.51 3.03
N GLY A 72 -9.48 -11.38 2.47
CA GLY A 72 -9.40 -11.16 1.03
C GLY A 72 -8.23 -11.87 0.37
N LEU A 73 -7.08 -11.96 1.06
CA LEU A 73 -5.83 -12.53 0.54
C LEU A 73 -5.74 -14.05 0.62
N THR A 74 -6.53 -14.69 1.48
CA THR A 74 -6.45 -16.13 1.77
C THR A 74 -7.60 -16.94 1.14
N ARG A 75 -8.27 -16.38 0.13
CA ARG A 75 -9.40 -17.01 -0.54
C ARG A 75 -8.97 -17.89 -1.71
#